data_AF-A0A7Z9K4B2-F1
#
_entry.id   AF-A0A7Z9K4B2-F1
#
_cell.length_a   1.000
_cell.length_b   1.000
_cell.length_c   1.000
_cell.angle_alpha   90.00
_cell.angle_beta   90.00
_cell.angle_gamma   90.00
#
_symmetry.space_group_name_H-M   'P 1'
#
loop_
_entity.id
_entity.type
_entity.pdbx_description
1 polymer ?
#
loop_
_entity_poly.entity_id
_entity_poly.type
_entity_poly.pdbx_seq_one_letter_code
_entity_poly.pdbx_strand_id
1 'polypeptide(L)'
;MLGRGQNLSLNFQVSGITQNIQASFTEPYFLNREILAGFDLFNTTYQFTESAFERDVLGFGLRFGYPLTEYLSQQLRYGLKNEKFLP
;
A
#
# COMPACT_ATOMS: atom_id res chain seq x y z
N MET A 1 20.98 -2.18 7.22
CA MET A 1 19.64 -2.35 7.82
C MET A 1 19.73 -1.90 9.27
N LEU A 2 19.24 -0.70 9.59
CA LEU A 2 19.42 -0.04 10.89
C LEU A 2 18.42 -0.58 11.92
N GLY A 3 18.66 -1.80 12.40
CA GLY A 3 18.37 -2.30 13.77
C GLY A 3 16.99 -2.14 14.43
N ARG A 4 15.98 -1.51 13.83
CA ARG A 4 14.69 -1.16 14.47
C ARG A 4 13.48 -1.96 13.96
N GLY A 5 13.67 -2.95 13.09
CA GLY A 5 12.57 -3.76 12.55
C GLY A 5 11.69 -3.04 11.52
N GLN A 6 12.03 -1.81 11.13
CA GLN A 6 11.37 -1.07 10.05
C GLN A 6 11.48 -1.82 8.73
N ASN A 7 10.36 -1.95 8.03
CA ASN A 7 10.28 -2.56 6.72
C ASN A 7 10.02 -1.48 5.67
N LEU A 8 10.97 -1.30 4.75
CA LEU A 8 10.80 -0.52 3.54
C LEU A 8 10.80 -1.49 2.36
N SER A 9 9.74 -1.43 1.55
CA SER A 9 9.54 -2.32 0.41
C SER A 9 9.21 -1.50 -0.84
N LEU A 10 9.83 -1.86 -1.96
CA LEU A 10 9.52 -1.37 -3.29
C LEU A 10 9.18 -2.58 -4.15
N ASN A 11 7.99 -2.57 -4.75
CA ASN A 11 7.47 -3.66 -5.57
C ASN A 11 7.10 -3.14 -6.96
N PHE A 12 7.47 -3.90 -7.97
CA PHE A 12 7.18 -3.61 -9.37
C PHE A 12 6.57 -4.86 -9.99
N GLN A 13 5.43 -4.69 -10.67
CA GLN A 13 4.74 -5.76 -11.37
C GLN A 13 4.44 -5.28 -12.79
N VAL A 14 4.84 -6.07 -13.79
CA VAL A 14 4.57 -5.82 -15.20
C VAL A 14 3.92 -7.06 -15.78
N SER A 15 2.76 -6.90 -16.40
CA SER A 15 2.02 -7.95 -17.10
C SER A 15 1.37 -7.39 -18.34
N GLY A 16 0.83 -8.26 -19.22
CA GLY A 16 0.18 -7.81 -20.45
C GLY A 16 -1.12 -7.03 -20.26
N ILE A 17 -1.63 -6.92 -19.02
CA ILE A 17 -2.89 -6.23 -18.69
C ILE A 17 -2.66 -5.21 -17.56
N THR A 18 -1.87 -5.56 -16.56
CA THR A 18 -1.67 -4.73 -15.35
C THR A 18 -0.20 -4.38 -15.18
N GLN A 19 0.06 -3.10 -14.94
CA GLN A 19 1.35 -2.59 -14.48
C GLN A 19 1.16 -1.94 -13.12
N ASN A 20 1.92 -2.34 -12.11
CA ASN A 20 1.83 -1.80 -10.76
C ASN A 20 3.22 -1.44 -10.22
N ILE A 21 3.29 -0.29 -9.58
CA ILE A 21 4.44 0.15 -8.81
C ILE A 21 3.94 0.52 -7.42
N GLN A 22 4.54 -0.07 -6.39
CA GLN A 22 4.18 0.16 -5.01
C GLN A 22 5.40 0.40 -4.14
N ALA A 23 5.33 1.43 -3.31
CA ALA A 23 6.24 1.68 -2.21
C ALA A 23 5.48 1.56 -0.89
N SER A 24 6.07 0.84 0.07
CA SER A 24 5.47 0.60 1.37
C SER A 24 6.50 0.77 2.47
N PHE A 25 6.11 1.47 3.52
CA PHE A 25 6.89 1.58 4.75
C PHE A 25 6.05 1.10 5.93
N THR A 26 6.68 0.32 6.82
CA THR A 26 6.05 -0.17 8.05
C THR A 26 7.02 -0.06 9.22
N GLU A 27 6.57 0.61 10.28
CA GLU A 27 7.19 0.67 11.59
C GLU A 27 6.39 -0.21 12.56
N PRO A 28 6.93 -1.36 12.99
CA PRO A 28 6.23 -2.27 13.91
C PRO A 28 6.14 -1.74 15.35
N TYR A 29 7.04 -0.82 15.76
CA TYR A 29 7.08 -0.28 17.12
C TYR A 29 6.96 1.24 17.14
N PHE A 30 5.85 1.75 16.61
CA PHE A 30 5.61 3.18 16.53
C PHE A 30 5.57 3.81 17.92
N LEU A 31 6.37 4.87 18.12
CA LEU A 31 6.51 5.58 19.39
C LEU A 31 6.97 4.69 20.57
N ASN A 32 7.79 3.66 20.32
CA ASN A 32 8.26 2.69 21.32
C ASN A 32 7.11 1.92 22.00
N ARG A 33 5.98 1.76 21.30
CA ARG A 33 4.85 0.95 21.72
C ARG A 33 4.66 -0.17 20.71
N GLU A 34 3.97 -1.24 21.08
CA GLU A 34 3.57 -2.33 20.18
C GLU A 34 2.44 -1.88 19.23
N ILE A 35 2.63 -0.72 18.59
CA ILE A 35 1.73 -0.14 17.62
C ILE A 35 2.42 -0.21 16.27
N LEU A 36 1.82 -0.93 15.35
CA LEU A 36 2.21 -0.93 13.96
C LEU A 36 1.68 0.36 13.32
N ALA A 37 2.56 1.12 12.67
CA ALA A 37 2.18 2.22 11.80
C ALA A 37 2.83 2.02 10.43
N GLY A 38 2.11 2.28 9.36
CA GLY A 38 2.66 2.16 8.02
C GLY A 38 1.94 3.04 7.02
N PHE A 39 2.61 3.30 5.92
CA PHE A 39 2.03 3.98 4.77
C PHE A 39 2.40 3.27 3.49
N ASP A 40 1.55 3.42 2.48
CA ASP A 40 1.74 2.86 1.16
C ASP A 40 1.42 3.91 0.12
N LEU A 41 2.22 3.92 -0.94
CA LEU A 41 1.93 4.66 -2.16
C LEU A 41 1.96 3.67 -3.31
N PHE A 42 0.94 3.71 -4.16
CA PHE A 42 0.88 2.81 -5.31
C PHE A 42 0.34 3.55 -6.53
N ASN A 43 0.85 3.17 -7.70
CA ASN A 43 0.29 3.53 -8.99
C ASN A 43 0.04 2.25 -9.79
N THR A 44 -1.18 2.08 -10.29
CA THR A 44 -1.57 0.92 -11.10
C THR A 44 -2.18 1.38 -12.40
N THR A 45 -1.61 0.93 -13.51
CA THR A 45 -2.14 1.13 -14.86
C THR A 45 -2.72 -0.19 -15.34
N TYR A 46 -3.96 -0.13 -15.84
CA TYR A 46 -4.64 -1.25 -16.46
C TYR A 46 -4.85 -0.95 -17.94
N GLN A 47 -4.37 -1.84 -18.80
CA GLN A 47 -4.54 -1.80 -20.25
C GLN A 47 -5.69 -2.73 -20.64
N PHE A 48 -6.79 -2.14 -21.13
CA PHE A 48 -7.94 -2.91 -21.63
C PHE A 48 -7.90 -2.95 -23.16
N THR A 49 -7.26 -3.97 -23.72
CA THR A 49 -7.09 -4.17 -25.17
C THR A 49 -8.41 -4.24 -25.93
N GLU A 50 -9.49 -4.72 -25.30
CA GLU A 50 -10.80 -4.88 -25.94
C GLU A 50 -11.61 -3.59 -26.07
N SER A 51 -11.34 -2.59 -25.24
CA SER A 51 -12.12 -1.35 -25.21
C SER A 51 -11.30 -0.12 -25.61
N ALA A 52 -10.01 -0.27 -25.90
CA ALA A 52 -9.07 0.82 -26.19
C ALA A 52 -9.05 1.91 -25.11
N PHE A 53 -9.29 1.54 -23.85
CA PHE A 53 -9.19 2.46 -22.71
C PHE A 53 -8.06 2.03 -21.78
N GLU A 54 -7.36 3.02 -21.24
CA GLU A 54 -6.40 2.83 -20.15
C GLU A 54 -6.99 3.36 -18.85
N ARG A 55 -6.76 2.65 -17.74
CA ARG A 55 -7.15 3.11 -16.41
C ARG A 55 -5.90 3.28 -15.55
N ASP A 56 -5.69 4.51 -15.10
CA ASP A 56 -4.63 4.86 -14.15
C ASP A 56 -5.20 5.09 -12.76
N VAL A 57 -4.65 4.38 -11.78
CA VAL A 57 -5.06 4.43 -10.38
C VAL A 57 -3.87 4.80 -9.52
N LEU A 58 -3.83 6.07 -9.10
CA LEU A 58 -2.89 6.54 -8.09
C LEU A 58 -3.58 6.46 -6.73
N GLY A 59 -2.95 5.81 -5.76
CA GLY A 59 -3.51 5.70 -4.43
C GLY A 59 -2.46 5.76 -3.32
N PHE A 60 -2.95 6.09 -2.15
CA PHE A 60 -2.19 6.18 -0.92
C PHE A 60 -2.97 5.51 0.21
N GLY A 61 -2.25 4.83 1.10
CA GLY A 61 -2.80 4.14 2.25
C GLY A 61 -2.05 4.49 3.52
N LEU A 62 -2.79 4.62 4.63
CA LEU A 62 -2.29 4.62 5.99
C LEU A 62 -2.79 3.38 6.71
N ARG A 63 -1.93 2.81 7.55
CA ARG A 63 -2.23 1.64 8.37
C ARG A 63 -1.78 1.89 9.79
N PHE A 64 -2.66 1.58 10.73
CA PHE A 64 -2.36 1.55 12.16
C PHE A 64 -2.87 0.23 12.72
N GLY A 65 -2.12 -0.42 13.60
CA GLY A 65 -2.57 -1.63 14.27
C GLY A 65 -1.99 -1.75 15.65
N TYR A 66 -2.74 -2.31 16.58
CA TYR A 66 -2.28 -2.54 17.95
C TYR A 66 -2.96 -3.77 18.55
N PRO A 67 -2.28 -4.51 19.45
CA PRO A 67 -2.90 -5.56 20.23
C PRO A 67 -3.82 -4.93 21.29
N LEU A 68 -5.06 -5.40 21.35
CA LEU A 68 -6.00 -5.10 22.43
C LEU A 68 -5.80 -6.07 23.61
N THR A 69 -5.51 -7.34 23.30
CA THR A 69 -5.15 -8.41 24.25
C THR A 69 -4.15 -9.37 23.59
N GLU A 70 -3.70 -10.41 24.31
CA GLU A 70 -2.77 -11.43 23.78
C GLU A 70 -3.28 -12.14 22.52
N TYR A 71 -4.61 -12.21 22.33
CA TYR A 71 -5.24 -12.91 21.21
C TYR A 71 -6.12 -12.01 20.34
N LEU A 72 -6.24 -10.73 20.68
CA LEU A 72 -7.06 -9.77 19.95
C LEU A 72 -6.20 -8.60 19.49
N SER A 73 -6.22 -8.32 18.19
CA SER A 73 -5.61 -7.12 17.62
C SER A 73 -6.64 -6.33 16.83
N GLN A 74 -6.45 -5.02 16.80
CA GLN A 74 -7.24 -4.12 15.99
C GLN A 74 -6.35 -3.48 14.93
N GLN A 75 -6.87 -3.36 13.72
CA GLN A 75 -6.20 -2.68 12.63
C GLN A 75 -7.13 -1.67 11.96
N LEU A 76 -6.65 -0.43 11.87
CA LEU A 76 -7.28 0.66 11.14
C LEU A 76 -6.53 0.91 9.84
N ARG A 77 -7.28 1.04 8.75
CA ARG A 77 -6.75 1.32 7.42
C ARG A 77 -7.54 2.46 6.83
N TYR A 78 -6.83 3.45 6.31
CA TYR A 78 -7.41 4.55 5.58
C TYR A 78 -6.75 4.64 4.21
N GLY A 79 -7.56 4.72 3.15
CA GLY A 79 -7.07 4.72 1.78
C GLY A 79 -7.75 5.80 0.96
N LEU A 80 -6.95 6.49 0.15
CA LEU A 80 -7.42 7.41 -0.86
C LEU A 80 -6.91 6.96 -2.21
N LYS A 81 -7.80 6.95 -3.21
CA LYS A 81 -7.47 6.59 -4.58
C LYS A 81 -8.08 7.58 -5.55
N ASN A 82 -7.31 7.92 -6.57
CA ASN A 82 -7.75 8.71 -7.69
C ASN A 82 -7.64 7.86 -8.95
N GLU A 83 -8.79 7.63 -9.58
CA GLU A 83 -8.91 6.83 -10.81
C GLU A 83 -9.11 7.76 -12.00
N LYS A 84 -8.26 7.64 -13.00
CA LYS A 84 -8.40 8.33 -14.29
C LYS A 84 -8.67 7.29 -15.38
N PHE A 85 -9.58 7.64 -16.27
CA PHE A 85 -9.89 6.88 -17.46
C PHE A 85 -9.33 7.67 -18.65
N LEU A 86 -8.41 7.07 -19.38
CA LEU A 86 -7.80 7.63 -20.57
C LEU A 86 -8.39 6.92 -21.80
N PRO A 87 -8.93 7.68 -22.78
CA PRO A 87 -9.42 7.14 -24.04
C PRO A 87 -8.29 6.72 -24.99
#